data_AF-A0A6I2UI20-F1
#
_entry.id   AF-A0A6I2UI20-F1
#
_cell.length_a   1.000
_cell.length_b   1.000
_cell.length_c   1.000
_cell.angle_alpha   90.00
_cell.angle_beta   90.00
_cell.angle_gamma   90.00
#
_symmetry.space_group_name_H-M   'P 1'
#
loop_
_entity.id
_entity.type
_entity.pdbx_description
1 polymer ?
#
loop_
_entity_poly.entity_id
_entity_poly.type
_entity_poly.pdbx_seq_one_letter_code
_entity_poly.pdbx_strand_id
1 'polypeptide(L)'
;MVICMEQEKQGFANAELLARLDFLNLELGLERCMDDEDFYLDILASFVEENQLDALKSLYLENNWAKYRIKAHTLKSSAAYIGAEELSAWAKQIELAAKEGDEEFIHRNHYHFIAYYESVLRQIDSAMSLRNRGGGNQIERLKILVVDSDLSCQGSIKQAFRDQFQVDAVETSEQMFAHLHGGALPDMILMDISDASQDNHEALRELKRSEAFMDIPVAIMVDEHTHESMLQGISEGAAEYLIKPLRMEIVMMRINRMLQLSRLQTNLQHEVYMRTKADKEKNQRIANLLDQVVDALGRTIDAKDKYTKGHSERVAKYAVMIAKKLGCDEEQITAIKYAALLHDIGKIGIPDEIINKPESLTDKEYAIVKAHPVLGAEILQGITAVPGVYEAARWHHERYDGLGYPDGKQGMDIPDLVRIISVADAYDSMTSIRAYRERMTQAMVRAEIEKGMGTQFDPIFANIMIDIIDGDKDFELREK
;
A
#
# COMPACT_ATOMS: atom_id res chain seq x y z
N MET A 1 8.33 -9.14 73.94
CA MET A 1 9.27 -9.41 72.84
C MET A 1 8.46 -10.06 71.73
N VAL A 2 7.78 -9.24 70.93
CA VAL A 2 6.96 -9.68 69.80
C VAL A 2 7.69 -9.18 68.56
N ILE A 3 8.20 -10.12 67.78
CA ILE A 3 8.86 -9.88 66.50
C ILE A 3 7.74 -9.62 65.49
N CYS A 4 7.57 -8.37 65.07
CA CYS A 4 6.79 -8.04 63.87
C CYS A 4 7.58 -8.54 62.67
N MET A 5 7.04 -9.53 61.98
CA MET A 5 7.41 -9.85 60.60
C MET A 5 6.83 -8.75 59.71
N GLU A 6 7.67 -7.84 59.22
CA GLU A 6 7.37 -7.09 58.00
C GLU A 6 7.31 -8.08 56.84
N GLN A 7 6.13 -8.28 56.28
CA GLN A 7 5.98 -8.90 54.97
C GLN A 7 6.38 -7.87 53.91
N GLU A 8 7.59 -7.99 53.37
CA GLU A 8 7.99 -7.33 52.14
C GLU A 8 7.09 -7.81 50.98
N LYS A 9 6.19 -6.94 50.51
CA LYS A 9 5.53 -7.08 49.21
C LYS A 9 6.59 -6.85 48.12
N GLN A 10 7.18 -7.92 47.58
CA GLN A 10 7.97 -7.82 46.35
C GLN A 10 7.03 -7.48 45.18
N GLY A 11 6.98 -6.20 44.78
CA GLY A 11 6.41 -5.76 43.51
C GLY A 11 7.30 -6.17 42.34
N PHE A 12 6.73 -6.36 41.15
CA PHE A 12 7.48 -6.56 39.91
C PHE A 12 8.24 -5.26 39.58
N ALA A 13 9.51 -5.34 39.18
CA ALA A 13 10.29 -4.13 38.89
C ALA A 13 9.78 -3.43 37.61
N ASN A 14 9.63 -2.10 37.62
CA ASN A 14 9.12 -1.33 36.48
C ASN A 14 9.91 -1.57 35.18
N ALA A 15 11.24 -1.70 35.28
CA ALA A 15 12.09 -2.07 34.14
C ALA A 15 11.72 -3.42 33.50
N GLU A 16 11.28 -4.41 34.28
CA GLU A 16 10.85 -5.71 33.75
C GLU A 16 9.43 -5.65 33.15
N LEU A 17 8.58 -4.73 33.63
CA LEU A 17 7.26 -4.48 33.05
C LEU A 17 7.39 -3.78 31.69
N LEU A 18 8.20 -2.72 31.63
CA LEU A 18 8.45 -1.96 30.41
C LEU A 18 9.12 -2.83 29.33
N ALA A 19 10.02 -3.73 29.69
CA ALA A 19 10.63 -4.68 28.75
C ALA A 19 9.62 -5.63 28.06
N ARG A 20 8.41 -5.80 28.61
CA ARG A 20 7.33 -6.62 28.02
C ARG A 20 6.38 -5.81 27.15
N LEU A 21 6.59 -4.50 27.06
CA LEU A 21 5.84 -3.55 26.25
C LEU A 21 6.66 -3.10 25.02
N ASP A 22 7.46 -4.01 24.46
CA ASP A 22 8.36 -3.77 23.33
C ASP A 22 7.64 -3.43 22.01
N PHE A 23 6.34 -3.72 21.93
CA PHE A 23 5.46 -3.29 20.85
C PHE A 23 5.06 -1.80 20.93
N LEU A 24 5.36 -1.13 22.05
CA LEU A 24 5.21 0.32 22.20
C LEU A 24 6.56 1.00 21.94
N ASN A 25 6.51 2.20 21.37
CA ASN A 25 7.66 3.09 21.40
C ASN A 25 7.79 3.70 22.80
N LEU A 26 8.49 2.98 23.67
CA LEU A 26 8.68 3.34 25.08
C LEU A 26 9.43 4.66 25.24
N GLU A 27 10.40 4.95 24.38
CA GLU A 27 11.14 6.22 24.38
C GLU A 27 10.18 7.40 24.18
N LEU A 28 9.34 7.31 23.16
CA LEU A 28 8.34 8.35 22.86
C LEU A 28 7.25 8.45 23.94
N GLY A 29 6.84 7.32 24.52
CA GLY A 29 5.83 7.28 25.58
C GLY A 29 6.34 7.88 26.90
N LEU A 30 7.56 7.53 27.28
CA LEU A 30 8.23 8.04 28.48
C LEU A 30 8.56 9.53 28.35
N GLU A 31 9.03 9.99 27.19
CA GLU A 31 9.30 11.42 26.94
C GLU A 31 8.05 12.27 27.23
N ARG A 32 6.87 11.79 26.83
CA ARG A 32 5.56 12.46 27.07
C ARG A 32 5.12 12.43 28.53
N CYS A 33 5.75 11.58 29.32
CA CYS A 33 5.55 11.41 30.75
C CYS A 33 6.74 11.97 31.56
N MET A 34 7.61 12.79 30.94
CA MET A 34 8.79 13.37 31.59
C MET A 34 9.77 12.32 32.14
N ASP A 35 9.88 11.19 31.45
CA ASP A 35 10.71 10.04 31.82
C ASP A 35 10.34 9.41 33.19
N ASP A 36 9.13 9.68 33.68
CA ASP A 36 8.58 9.06 34.90
C ASP A 36 7.90 7.73 34.55
N GLU A 37 8.56 6.63 34.91
CA GLU A 37 8.08 5.27 34.65
C GLU A 37 6.76 4.96 35.36
N ASP A 38 6.57 5.42 36.61
CA ASP A 38 5.36 5.13 37.37
C ASP A 38 4.17 5.89 36.79
N PHE A 39 4.38 7.15 36.41
CA PHE A 39 3.37 7.96 35.74
C PHE A 39 3.01 7.40 34.36
N TYR A 40 4.00 6.95 33.58
CA TYR A 40 3.75 6.32 32.27
C TYR A 40 2.94 5.03 32.40
N LEU A 41 3.25 4.19 33.38
CA LEU A 41 2.48 2.99 33.68
C LEU A 41 1.03 3.31 34.12
N ASP A 42 0.80 4.41 34.85
CA ASP A 42 -0.55 4.85 35.23
C ASP A 42 -1.35 5.32 34.01
N ILE A 43 -0.70 6.03 33.07
CA ILE A 43 -1.31 6.42 31.79
C ILE A 43 -1.68 5.18 30.96
N LEU A 44 -0.82 4.16 30.94
CA LEU A 44 -1.11 2.90 30.26
C LEU A 44 -2.32 2.16 30.86
N ALA A 45 -2.45 2.15 32.19
CA ALA A 45 -3.65 1.61 32.85
C ALA A 45 -4.92 2.39 32.47
N SER A 46 -4.86 3.73 32.53
CA SER A 46 -5.98 4.59 32.14
C SER A 46 -6.40 4.39 30.68
N PHE A 47 -5.44 4.17 29.76
CA PHE A 47 -5.73 3.86 28.36
C PHE A 47 -6.55 2.58 28.17
N VAL A 48 -6.30 1.56 29.01
CA VAL A 48 -7.05 0.31 29.00
C VAL A 48 -8.45 0.51 29.60
N GLU A 49 -8.53 1.18 30.74
CA GLU A 49 -9.80 1.42 31.43
C GLU A 49 -10.77 2.27 30.60
N GLU A 50 -10.27 3.31 29.94
CA GLU A 50 -11.07 4.26 29.15
C GLU A 50 -11.12 3.92 27.65
N ASN A 51 -10.95 2.63 27.31
CA ASN A 51 -10.91 2.19 25.93
C ASN A 51 -12.21 2.48 25.15
N GLN A 52 -12.10 2.59 23.83
CA GLN A 52 -13.20 2.96 22.93
C GLN A 52 -13.70 1.79 22.08
N LEU A 53 -13.32 0.55 22.41
CA LEU A 53 -13.46 -0.63 21.55
C LEU A 53 -14.94 -0.93 21.24
N ASP A 54 -15.78 -1.05 22.27
CA ASP A 54 -17.20 -1.36 22.10
C ASP A 54 -17.97 -0.24 21.42
N ALA A 55 -17.60 1.02 21.70
CA ALA A 55 -18.18 2.17 21.05
C ALA A 55 -17.89 2.15 19.53
N LEU A 56 -16.67 1.83 19.13
CA LEU A 56 -16.30 1.70 17.72
C LEU A 56 -17.04 0.53 17.04
N LYS A 57 -17.12 -0.63 17.69
CA LYS A 57 -17.89 -1.80 17.18
C LYS A 57 -19.37 -1.45 16.95
N SER A 58 -20.03 -0.84 17.93
CA SER A 58 -21.46 -0.44 17.84
C SER A 58 -21.71 0.58 16.73
N LEU A 59 -20.89 1.64 16.68
CA LEU A 59 -21.07 2.72 15.71
C LEU A 59 -20.85 2.28 14.26
N TYR A 60 -19.99 1.28 14.04
CA TYR A 60 -19.82 0.66 12.73
C TYR A 60 -21.07 -0.11 12.29
N LEU A 61 -21.66 -0.92 13.18
CA LEU A 61 -22.90 -1.65 12.87
C LEU A 61 -24.09 -0.72 12.60
N GLU A 62 -24.11 0.46 13.24
CA GLU A 62 -25.10 1.51 13.02
C GLU A 62 -24.84 2.36 11.76
N ASN A 63 -23.73 2.15 11.04
CA ASN A 63 -23.23 3.00 9.94
C ASN A 63 -23.14 4.49 10.34
N ASN A 64 -22.81 4.79 11.59
CA ASN A 64 -22.78 6.16 12.12
C ASN A 64 -21.38 6.79 11.95
N TRP A 65 -21.00 7.11 10.71
CA TRP A 65 -19.64 7.55 10.37
C TRP A 65 -19.21 8.86 11.04
N ALA A 66 -20.15 9.77 11.32
CA ALA A 66 -19.85 11.01 12.01
C ALA A 66 -19.34 10.77 13.44
N LYS A 67 -20.02 9.91 14.20
CA LYS A 67 -19.58 9.54 15.56
C LYS A 67 -18.39 8.59 15.54
N TYR A 68 -18.35 7.67 14.57
CA TYR A 68 -17.25 6.74 14.39
C TYR A 68 -15.92 7.48 14.17
N ARG A 69 -15.93 8.51 13.32
CA ARG A 69 -14.79 9.42 13.12
C ARG A 69 -14.32 10.08 14.41
N ILE A 70 -15.23 10.55 15.26
CA ILE A 70 -14.87 11.19 16.53
C ILE A 70 -14.14 10.19 17.44
N LYS A 71 -14.64 8.96 17.55
CA LYS A 71 -13.99 7.90 18.35
C LYS A 71 -12.62 7.52 17.80
N ALA A 72 -12.49 7.40 16.49
CA ALA A 72 -11.21 7.16 15.84
C ALA A 72 -10.22 8.32 16.09
N HIS A 73 -10.67 9.56 16.03
CA HIS A 73 -9.84 10.73 16.34
C HIS A 73 -9.32 10.73 17.79
N THR A 74 -10.19 10.41 18.76
CA THR A 74 -9.81 10.29 20.16
C THR A 74 -8.77 9.19 20.35
N LEU A 75 -9.01 8.00 19.76
CA LEU A 75 -8.08 6.88 19.84
C LEU A 75 -6.72 7.20 19.22
N LYS A 76 -6.70 7.87 18.07
CA LYS A 76 -5.45 8.30 17.42
C LYS A 76 -4.57 9.08 18.38
N SER A 77 -5.15 10.07 19.08
CA SER A 77 -4.41 10.92 20.00
C SER A 77 -3.93 10.16 21.24
N SER A 78 -4.79 9.35 21.85
CA SER A 78 -4.42 8.57 23.05
C SER A 78 -3.42 7.46 22.74
N ALA A 79 -3.57 6.75 21.62
CA ALA A 79 -2.62 5.74 21.16
C ALA A 79 -1.24 6.35 20.86
N ALA A 80 -1.20 7.51 20.22
CA ALA A 80 0.06 8.22 20.02
C ALA A 80 0.71 8.57 21.36
N TYR A 81 -0.08 9.02 22.35
CA TYR A 81 0.41 9.44 23.67
C TYR A 81 1.12 8.32 24.42
N ILE A 82 0.64 7.08 24.31
CA ILE A 82 1.27 5.92 24.94
C ILE A 82 2.38 5.28 24.11
N GLY A 83 2.73 5.83 22.94
CA GLY A 83 3.72 5.24 22.04
C GLY A 83 3.21 4.08 21.19
N ALA A 84 1.90 3.85 21.12
CA ALA A 84 1.27 2.86 20.22
C ALA A 84 1.13 3.44 18.80
N GLU A 85 2.28 3.62 18.13
CA GLU A 85 2.37 4.35 16.86
C GLU A 85 1.53 3.73 15.74
N GLU A 86 1.56 2.40 15.61
CA GLU A 86 0.77 1.69 14.60
C GLU A 86 -0.74 1.81 14.84
N LEU A 87 -1.18 1.74 16.11
CA LEU A 87 -2.59 1.90 16.46
C LEU A 87 -3.06 3.33 16.16
N SER A 88 -2.22 4.31 16.47
CA SER A 88 -2.44 5.71 16.11
C SER A 88 -2.55 5.90 14.59
N ALA A 89 -1.67 5.25 13.82
CA ALA A 89 -1.69 5.31 12.36
C ALA A 89 -2.99 4.69 11.78
N TRP A 90 -3.42 3.54 12.30
CA TRP A 90 -4.69 2.91 11.94
C TRP A 90 -5.87 3.82 12.24
N ALA A 91 -5.94 4.35 13.46
CA ALA A 91 -6.99 5.27 13.87
C ALA A 91 -7.04 6.53 12.99
N LYS A 92 -5.88 7.05 12.56
CA LYS A 92 -5.78 8.18 11.61
C LYS A 92 -6.35 7.82 10.23
N GLN A 93 -6.06 6.64 9.69
CA GLN A 93 -6.59 6.22 8.39
C GLN A 93 -8.10 6.04 8.43
N ILE A 94 -8.62 5.40 9.48
CA ILE A 94 -10.04 5.24 9.71
C ILE A 94 -10.74 6.60 9.87
N GLU A 95 -10.15 7.53 10.64
CA GLU A 95 -10.66 8.89 10.79
C GLU A 95 -10.74 9.62 9.43
N LEU A 96 -9.72 9.48 8.58
CA LEU A 96 -9.66 10.13 7.27
C LEU A 96 -10.71 9.54 6.33
N ALA A 97 -10.81 8.22 6.24
CA ALA A 97 -11.82 7.54 5.42
C ALA A 97 -13.24 7.96 5.84
N ALA A 98 -13.51 8.01 7.15
CA ALA A 98 -14.80 8.47 7.67
C ALA A 98 -15.06 9.97 7.42
N LYS A 99 -14.01 10.79 7.29
CA LYS A 99 -14.13 12.21 6.93
C LYS A 99 -14.42 12.40 5.44
N GLU A 100 -13.82 11.56 4.60
CA GLU A 100 -13.91 11.63 3.13
C GLU A 100 -15.12 10.88 2.57
N GLY A 101 -15.80 10.06 3.39
CA GLY A 101 -16.94 9.25 2.98
C GLY A 101 -16.55 7.97 2.26
N ASP A 102 -15.32 7.49 2.48
CA ASP A 102 -14.82 6.23 1.90
C ASP A 102 -15.28 5.03 2.74
N GLU A 103 -16.55 4.67 2.59
CA GLU A 103 -17.16 3.55 3.32
C GLU A 103 -16.53 2.21 2.95
N GLU A 104 -16.10 2.04 1.69
CA GLU A 104 -15.47 0.81 1.21
C GLU A 104 -14.16 0.53 1.95
N PHE A 105 -13.34 1.56 2.16
CA PHE A 105 -12.14 1.43 2.99
C PHE A 105 -12.48 1.07 4.44
N ILE A 106 -13.50 1.70 5.04
CA ILE A 106 -13.89 1.40 6.42
C ILE A 106 -14.34 -0.05 6.53
N HIS A 107 -15.21 -0.55 5.66
CA HIS A 107 -15.69 -1.94 5.69
C HIS A 107 -14.56 -2.95 5.54
N ARG A 108 -13.62 -2.69 4.64
CA ARG A 108 -12.47 -3.56 4.39
C ARG A 108 -11.51 -3.66 5.58
N ASN A 109 -11.40 -2.60 6.37
CA ASN A 109 -10.37 -2.48 7.41
C ASN A 109 -10.92 -2.48 8.84
N HIS A 110 -12.22 -2.31 9.06
CA HIS A 110 -12.81 -2.17 10.39
C HIS A 110 -12.44 -3.33 11.32
N TYR A 111 -12.70 -4.57 10.91
CA TYR A 111 -12.45 -5.75 11.74
C TYR A 111 -10.96 -5.91 12.08
N HIS A 112 -10.08 -5.60 11.13
CA HIS A 112 -8.65 -5.65 11.35
C HIS A 112 -8.18 -4.56 12.33
N PHE A 113 -8.64 -3.33 12.16
CA PHE A 113 -8.38 -2.22 13.08
C PHE A 113 -8.84 -2.54 14.50
N ILE A 114 -10.04 -3.12 14.65
CA ILE A 114 -10.59 -3.53 15.94
C ILE A 114 -9.77 -4.66 16.57
N ALA A 115 -9.41 -5.69 15.80
CA ALA A 115 -8.59 -6.80 16.30
C ALA A 115 -7.19 -6.31 16.75
N TYR A 116 -6.59 -5.39 16.00
CA TYR A 116 -5.30 -4.79 16.36
C TYR A 116 -5.41 -3.95 17.63
N TYR A 117 -6.45 -3.10 17.75
CA TYR A 117 -6.70 -2.34 18.96
C TYR A 117 -6.88 -3.25 20.18
N GLU A 118 -7.67 -4.31 20.03
CA GLU A 118 -7.90 -5.30 21.08
C GLU A 118 -6.59 -6.02 21.49
N SER A 119 -5.70 -6.32 20.55
CA SER A 119 -4.38 -6.88 20.83
C SER A 119 -3.50 -5.93 21.65
N VAL A 120 -3.46 -4.64 21.30
CA VAL A 120 -2.71 -3.63 22.05
C VAL A 120 -3.22 -3.52 23.48
N LEU A 121 -4.55 -3.45 23.67
CA LEU A 121 -5.17 -3.42 24.99
C LEU A 121 -4.80 -4.67 25.81
N ARG A 122 -4.87 -5.85 25.21
CA ARG A 122 -4.52 -7.13 25.87
C ARG A 122 -3.06 -7.17 26.32
N GLN A 123 -2.14 -6.72 25.48
CA GLN A 123 -0.71 -6.74 25.81
C GLN A 123 -0.36 -5.75 26.91
N ILE A 124 -0.93 -4.53 26.86
CA ILE A 124 -0.73 -3.53 27.92
C ILE A 124 -1.25 -4.08 29.24
N ASP A 125 -2.50 -4.53 29.27
CA ASP A 125 -3.12 -4.91 30.53
C ASP A 125 -2.53 -6.23 31.07
N SER A 126 -2.06 -7.14 30.20
CA SER A 126 -1.26 -8.31 30.63
C SER A 126 0.03 -7.91 31.34
N ALA A 127 0.68 -6.81 30.95
CA ALA A 127 1.82 -6.28 31.67
C ALA A 127 1.37 -5.64 32.99
N MET A 128 0.29 -4.85 32.97
CA MET A 128 -0.23 -4.15 34.15
C MET A 128 -0.75 -5.07 35.26
N SER A 129 -1.35 -6.22 34.89
CA SER A 129 -1.80 -7.25 35.82
C SER A 129 -0.66 -7.86 36.68
N LEU A 130 0.60 -7.76 36.22
CA LEU A 130 1.77 -8.18 37.00
C LEU A 130 2.19 -7.13 38.05
N ARG A 131 1.89 -5.85 37.80
CA ARG A 131 2.11 -4.72 38.72
C ARG A 131 1.15 -4.79 39.91
N ASN A 132 -0.13 -5.07 39.66
CA ASN A 132 -1.19 -5.15 40.66
C ASN A 132 -1.52 -6.59 41.08
N ARG A 133 -0.63 -7.26 41.83
CA ARG A 133 -1.04 -8.46 42.61
C ARG A 133 -1.94 -8.05 43.77
N GLY A 134 -3.19 -7.70 43.45
CA GLY A 134 -4.21 -7.32 44.42
C GLY A 134 -5.33 -6.48 43.82
N GLY A 135 -6.22 -7.12 43.06
CA GLY A 135 -7.62 -6.70 42.86
C GLY A 135 -7.86 -5.49 41.96
N GLY A 136 -8.35 -5.74 40.75
CA GLY A 136 -8.98 -4.72 39.90
C GLY A 136 -8.90 -5.08 38.41
N ASN A 137 -10.06 -5.42 37.83
CA ASN A 137 -10.41 -5.73 36.42
C ASN A 137 -9.41 -6.53 35.55
N GLN A 138 -9.79 -7.77 35.23
CA GLN A 138 -9.08 -8.71 34.36
C GLN A 138 -9.25 -8.36 32.87
N ILE A 139 -8.14 -8.26 32.11
CA ILE A 139 -8.15 -8.65 30.68
C ILE A 139 -8.75 -10.03 30.56
N GLU A 140 -9.62 -10.22 29.57
CA GLU A 140 -10.01 -11.55 29.12
C GLU A 140 -8.78 -12.40 28.81
N ARG A 141 -8.62 -13.47 29.58
CA ARG A 141 -7.62 -14.51 29.32
C ARG A 141 -7.88 -15.10 27.93
N LEU A 142 -6.83 -15.60 27.28
CA LEU A 142 -6.96 -16.27 25.98
C LEU A 142 -8.02 -17.36 26.06
N LYS A 143 -8.93 -17.35 25.08
CA LYS A 143 -10.13 -18.17 25.07
C LYS A 143 -9.83 -19.49 24.38
N ILE A 144 -9.93 -20.58 25.13
CA ILE A 144 -9.84 -21.94 24.60
C ILE A 144 -11.23 -22.53 24.65
N LEU A 145 -11.75 -22.94 23.50
CA LEU A 145 -13.02 -23.67 23.41
C LEU A 145 -12.74 -25.16 23.39
N VAL A 146 -13.27 -25.90 24.37
CA VAL A 146 -13.17 -27.35 24.45
C VAL A 146 -14.45 -27.98 23.94
N VAL A 147 -14.35 -28.91 22.99
CA VAL A 147 -15.46 -29.68 22.43
C VAL A 147 -15.22 -31.14 22.79
N ASP A 148 -15.87 -31.62 23.85
CA ASP A 148 -15.70 -33.00 24.33
C ASP A 148 -16.98 -33.45 25.03
N SER A 149 -17.48 -34.65 24.76
CA SER A 149 -18.64 -35.19 25.49
C SER A 149 -18.28 -35.69 26.91
N ASP A 150 -16.99 -35.93 27.19
CA ASP A 150 -16.50 -36.35 28.50
C ASP A 150 -16.35 -35.15 29.46
N LEU A 151 -17.33 -35.00 30.35
CA LEU A 151 -17.34 -33.97 31.41
C LEU A 151 -16.14 -34.06 32.37
N SER A 152 -15.58 -35.25 32.58
CA SER A 152 -14.39 -35.44 33.43
C SER A 152 -13.15 -34.85 32.75
N CYS A 153 -13.00 -35.09 31.45
CA CYS A 153 -11.95 -34.50 30.62
C CYS A 153 -12.07 -32.98 30.61
N GLN A 154 -13.26 -32.44 30.33
CA GLN A 154 -13.53 -31.00 30.38
C GLN A 154 -13.16 -30.38 31.74
N GLY A 155 -13.56 -31.03 32.83
CA GLY A 155 -13.28 -30.56 34.19
C GLY A 155 -11.77 -30.50 34.48
N SER A 156 -11.04 -31.51 34.02
CA SER A 156 -9.58 -31.58 34.16
C SER A 156 -8.86 -30.47 33.39
N ILE A 157 -9.27 -30.22 32.13
CA ILE A 157 -8.73 -29.13 31.30
C ILE A 157 -9.05 -27.77 31.93
N LYS A 158 -10.32 -27.53 32.30
CA LYS A 158 -10.75 -26.29 32.96
C LYS A 158 -9.96 -26.01 34.24
N GLN A 159 -9.68 -27.04 35.04
CA GLN A 159 -8.90 -26.89 36.26
C GLN A 159 -7.43 -26.57 35.97
N ALA A 160 -6.81 -27.32 35.05
CA ALA A 160 -5.40 -27.13 34.70
C ALA A 160 -5.12 -25.76 34.08
N PHE A 161 -6.06 -25.24 33.29
CA PHE A 161 -5.86 -24.02 32.50
C PHE A 161 -6.36 -22.76 33.21
N ARG A 162 -7.03 -22.90 34.36
CA ARG A 162 -7.71 -21.82 35.07
C ARG A 162 -6.87 -20.57 35.27
N ASP A 163 -5.55 -20.70 35.44
CA ASP A 163 -4.70 -19.55 35.76
C ASP A 163 -4.24 -18.78 34.52
N GLN A 164 -4.17 -19.43 33.34
CA GLN A 164 -3.59 -18.88 32.11
C GLN A 164 -4.63 -18.59 31.01
N PHE A 165 -5.74 -19.33 30.98
CA PHE A 165 -6.72 -19.28 29.89
C PHE A 165 -8.15 -19.10 30.43
N GLN A 166 -9.02 -18.53 29.61
CA GLN A 166 -10.45 -18.62 29.75
C GLN A 166 -10.89 -19.87 28.99
N VAL A 167 -11.54 -20.82 29.67
CA VAL A 167 -11.91 -22.10 29.06
C VAL A 167 -13.42 -22.24 29.04
N ASP A 168 -13.97 -22.13 27.85
CA ASP A 168 -15.35 -22.50 27.56
C ASP A 168 -15.38 -23.95 27.10
N ALA A 169 -16.42 -24.69 27.45
CA ALA A 169 -16.56 -26.08 27.01
C ALA A 169 -17.99 -26.38 26.58
N VAL A 170 -18.11 -27.16 25.52
CA VAL A 170 -19.34 -27.62 24.90
C VAL A 170 -19.23 -29.12 24.63
N GLU A 171 -20.37 -29.79 24.50
CA GLU A 171 -20.41 -31.25 24.33
C GLU A 171 -20.51 -31.66 22.86
N THR A 172 -21.01 -30.79 21.98
CA THR A 172 -21.27 -31.10 20.57
C THR A 172 -20.71 -30.05 19.60
N SER A 173 -20.47 -30.47 18.36
CA SER A 173 -20.07 -29.58 17.26
C SER A 173 -21.13 -28.51 16.93
N GLU A 174 -22.42 -28.83 17.05
CA GLU A 174 -23.51 -27.86 16.88
C GLU A 174 -23.43 -26.73 17.92
N GLN A 175 -23.18 -27.08 19.19
CA GLN A 175 -22.97 -26.10 20.26
C GLN A 175 -21.70 -25.27 20.03
N MET A 176 -20.64 -25.89 19.50
CA MET A 176 -19.42 -25.19 19.10
C MET A 176 -19.71 -24.13 18.05
N PHE A 177 -20.39 -24.47 16.94
CA PHE A 177 -20.73 -23.48 15.91
C PHE A 177 -21.67 -22.39 16.43
N ALA A 178 -22.66 -22.74 17.26
CA ALA A 178 -23.51 -21.76 17.93
C ALA A 178 -22.68 -20.78 18.78
N HIS A 179 -21.65 -21.27 19.48
CA HIS A 179 -20.73 -20.45 20.27
C HIS A 179 -19.88 -19.53 19.37
N LEU A 180 -19.35 -20.04 18.26
CA LEU A 180 -18.54 -19.26 17.31
C LEU A 180 -19.34 -18.15 16.61
N HIS A 181 -20.63 -18.39 16.34
CA HIS A 181 -21.51 -17.39 15.74
C HIS A 181 -22.11 -16.41 16.75
N GLY A 182 -22.26 -16.80 18.01
CA GLY A 182 -22.96 -16.03 19.04
C GLY A 182 -22.06 -15.25 20.00
N GLY A 183 -20.74 -15.41 19.93
CA GLY A 183 -19.80 -14.87 20.92
C GLY A 183 -18.46 -14.40 20.33
N ALA A 184 -17.52 -14.06 21.22
CA ALA A 184 -16.14 -13.77 20.86
C ALA A 184 -15.44 -15.06 20.40
N LEU A 185 -14.67 -14.98 19.30
CA LEU A 185 -13.97 -16.14 18.77
C LEU A 185 -12.91 -16.65 19.75
N PRO A 186 -12.75 -17.98 19.90
CA PRO A 186 -11.68 -18.55 20.69
C PRO A 186 -10.34 -18.36 19.98
N ASP A 187 -9.27 -18.21 20.75
CA ASP A 187 -7.89 -18.19 20.26
C ASP A 187 -7.43 -19.60 19.84
N MET A 188 -8.09 -20.65 20.34
CA MET A 188 -7.82 -22.05 20.00
C MET A 188 -9.02 -22.96 20.33
N ILE A 189 -9.19 -24.03 19.56
CA ILE A 189 -10.18 -25.09 19.83
C ILE A 189 -9.46 -26.38 20.22
N LEU A 190 -9.90 -27.03 21.30
CA LEU A 190 -9.57 -28.41 21.64
C LEU A 190 -10.77 -29.28 21.29
N MET A 191 -10.62 -30.19 20.32
CA MET A 191 -11.75 -30.95 19.80
C MET A 191 -11.54 -32.45 20.00
N ASP A 192 -12.42 -33.11 20.73
CA ASP A 192 -12.45 -34.56 20.83
C ASP A 192 -12.80 -35.19 19.48
N ILE A 193 -11.94 -36.08 19.03
CA ILE A 193 -12.14 -36.87 17.82
C ILE A 193 -11.85 -38.32 18.18
N SER A 194 -12.94 -39.07 18.39
CA SER A 194 -12.93 -40.52 18.52
C SER A 194 -13.36 -41.19 17.21
N ASP A 195 -13.08 -42.47 17.03
CA ASP A 195 -13.51 -43.24 15.86
C ASP A 195 -15.05 -43.32 15.71
N ALA A 196 -15.81 -42.99 16.76
CA ALA A 196 -17.26 -42.94 16.75
C ALA A 196 -17.84 -41.55 16.45
N SER A 197 -17.01 -40.49 16.38
CA SER A 197 -17.46 -39.10 16.24
C SER A 197 -17.25 -38.55 14.83
N GLN A 198 -17.91 -39.15 13.83
CA GLN A 198 -17.87 -38.66 12.44
C GLN A 198 -18.31 -37.20 12.32
N ASP A 199 -19.22 -36.76 13.20
CA ASP A 199 -19.75 -35.39 13.25
C ASP A 199 -18.66 -34.35 13.59
N ASN A 200 -17.67 -34.70 14.43
CA ASN A 200 -16.58 -33.78 14.78
C ASN A 200 -15.51 -33.68 13.68
N HIS A 201 -15.26 -34.78 12.94
CA HIS A 201 -14.45 -34.74 11.72
C HIS A 201 -15.08 -33.83 10.65
N GLU A 202 -16.41 -33.92 10.48
CA GLU A 202 -17.12 -33.03 9.55
C GLU A 202 -17.07 -31.57 10.00
N ALA A 203 -17.27 -31.31 11.29
CA ALA A 203 -17.17 -29.97 11.87
C ALA A 203 -15.78 -29.35 11.70
N LEU A 204 -14.70 -30.12 11.87
CA LEU A 204 -13.33 -29.64 11.62
C LEU A 204 -13.15 -29.21 10.15
N ARG A 205 -13.64 -30.01 9.20
CA ARG A 205 -13.57 -29.66 7.77
C ARG A 205 -14.37 -28.40 7.46
N GLU A 206 -15.55 -28.24 8.06
CA GLU A 206 -16.39 -27.06 7.91
C GLU A 206 -15.71 -25.80 8.47
N LEU A 207 -15.13 -25.88 9.68
CA LEU A 207 -14.33 -24.80 10.26
C LEU A 207 -13.21 -24.33 9.32
N LYS A 208 -12.47 -25.28 8.76
CA LYS A 208 -11.30 -24.99 7.92
C LYS A 208 -11.65 -24.51 6.51
N ARG A 209 -12.90 -24.66 6.09
CA ARG A 209 -13.43 -24.10 4.83
C ARG A 209 -14.08 -22.73 5.00
N SER A 210 -14.40 -22.34 6.23
CA SER A 210 -15.00 -21.04 6.52
C SER A 210 -13.93 -19.96 6.59
N GLU A 211 -14.02 -18.93 5.73
CA GLU A 211 -13.12 -17.77 5.78
C GLU A 211 -13.13 -17.09 7.16
N ALA A 212 -14.24 -17.19 7.91
CA ALA A 212 -14.35 -16.57 9.23
C ALA A 212 -13.59 -17.33 10.34
N PHE A 213 -13.38 -18.64 10.18
CA PHE A 213 -12.88 -19.51 11.26
C PHE A 213 -11.63 -20.30 10.91
N MET A 214 -11.23 -20.31 9.64
CA MET A 214 -10.14 -21.16 9.14
C MET A 214 -8.80 -20.94 9.87
N ASP A 215 -8.55 -19.71 10.33
CA ASP A 215 -7.32 -19.34 11.04
C ASP A 215 -7.30 -19.74 12.53
N ILE A 216 -8.43 -20.17 13.11
CA ILE A 216 -8.46 -20.63 14.50
C ILE A 216 -7.71 -21.97 14.59
N PRO A 217 -6.61 -22.07 15.37
CA PRO A 217 -5.90 -23.33 15.51
C PRO A 217 -6.78 -24.36 16.24
N VAL A 218 -6.87 -25.57 15.70
CA VAL A 218 -7.61 -26.68 16.30
C VAL A 218 -6.62 -27.77 16.68
N ALA A 219 -6.55 -28.14 17.96
CA ALA A 219 -5.88 -29.38 18.37
C ALA A 219 -6.92 -30.45 18.64
N ILE A 220 -6.72 -31.62 18.05
CA ILE A 220 -7.64 -32.75 18.19
C ILE A 220 -7.21 -33.64 19.36
N MET A 221 -8.15 -34.09 20.17
CA MET A 221 -7.92 -35.04 21.25
C MET A 221 -8.35 -36.42 20.78
N VAL A 222 -7.45 -37.40 20.89
CA VAL A 222 -7.62 -38.75 20.32
C VAL A 222 -7.26 -39.81 21.36
N ASP A 223 -7.82 -41.01 21.23
CA ASP A 223 -7.50 -42.13 22.12
C ASP A 223 -6.15 -42.81 21.76
N GLU A 224 -5.54 -43.50 22.72
CA GLU A 224 -4.17 -44.06 22.63
C GLU A 224 -3.96 -45.11 21.52
N HIS A 225 -5.03 -45.58 20.88
CA HIS A 225 -4.99 -46.68 19.89
C HIS A 225 -5.56 -46.31 18.51
N THR A 226 -5.86 -45.04 18.25
CA THR A 226 -6.58 -44.63 17.03
C THR A 226 -5.66 -43.90 16.04
N HIS A 227 -4.82 -44.69 15.36
CA HIS A 227 -3.85 -44.15 14.40
C HIS A 227 -4.50 -43.54 13.14
N GLU A 228 -5.67 -44.05 12.73
CA GLU A 228 -6.39 -43.57 11.55
C GLU A 228 -7.02 -42.19 11.77
N SER A 229 -7.71 -41.97 12.89
CA SER A 229 -8.32 -40.66 13.20
C SER A 229 -7.28 -39.56 13.46
N MET A 230 -6.07 -39.90 13.95
CA MET A 230 -4.94 -38.96 14.00
C MET A 230 -4.54 -38.44 12.61
N LEU A 231 -4.29 -39.35 11.66
CA LEU A 231 -3.89 -38.99 10.31
C LEU A 231 -5.00 -38.25 9.57
N GLN A 232 -6.24 -38.71 9.75
CA GLN A 232 -7.41 -38.09 9.17
C GLN A 232 -7.58 -36.65 9.68
N GLY A 233 -7.56 -36.41 10.99
CA GLY A 233 -7.76 -35.07 11.55
C GLY A 233 -6.68 -34.06 11.12
N ILE A 234 -5.42 -34.48 11.01
CA ILE A 234 -4.35 -33.62 10.45
C ILE A 234 -4.64 -33.30 8.98
N SER A 235 -5.04 -34.29 8.17
CA SER A 235 -5.39 -34.07 6.75
C SER A 235 -6.60 -33.14 6.56
N GLU A 236 -7.47 -33.05 7.57
CA GLU A 236 -8.66 -32.18 7.59
C GLU A 236 -8.36 -30.77 8.10
N GLY A 237 -7.11 -30.50 8.54
CA GLY A 237 -6.66 -29.17 8.93
C GLY A 237 -6.50 -28.95 10.44
N ALA A 238 -6.46 -30.01 11.24
CA ALA A 238 -6.01 -29.90 12.63
C ALA A 238 -4.54 -29.46 12.68
N ALA A 239 -4.23 -28.55 13.60
CA ALA A 239 -2.88 -28.03 13.79
C ALA A 239 -1.99 -28.98 14.62
N GLU A 240 -2.60 -29.82 15.47
CA GLU A 240 -1.90 -30.71 16.40
C GLU A 240 -2.86 -31.80 16.89
N TYR A 241 -2.32 -32.90 17.42
CA TYR A 241 -3.11 -33.90 18.15
C TYR A 241 -2.61 -34.11 19.59
N LEU A 242 -3.52 -34.50 20.47
CA LEU A 242 -3.30 -34.76 21.89
C LEU A 242 -3.85 -36.14 22.25
N ILE A 243 -3.01 -37.02 22.78
CA ILE A 243 -3.41 -38.39 23.11
C ILE A 243 -3.98 -38.46 24.52
N LYS A 244 -5.17 -39.05 24.68
CA LYS A 244 -5.80 -39.40 25.96
C LYS A 244 -5.16 -40.68 26.54
N PRO A 245 -4.92 -40.77 27.87
CA PRO A 245 -5.22 -39.77 28.89
C PRO A 245 -4.27 -38.55 28.83
N LEU A 246 -4.84 -37.36 28.95
CA LEU A 246 -4.12 -36.11 28.77
C LEU A 246 -3.14 -35.85 29.93
N ARG A 247 -1.85 -35.80 29.61
CA ARG A 247 -0.80 -35.33 30.53
C ARG A 247 -0.72 -33.80 30.44
N MET A 248 -1.32 -33.12 31.42
CA MET A 248 -1.55 -31.68 31.37
C MET A 248 -0.26 -30.85 31.22
N GLU A 249 0.86 -31.32 31.74
CA GLU A 249 2.17 -30.64 31.56
C GLU A 249 2.56 -30.58 30.07
N ILE A 250 2.34 -31.67 29.34
CA ILE A 250 2.65 -31.76 27.91
C ILE A 250 1.63 -30.96 27.09
N VAL A 251 0.35 -31.09 27.43
CA VAL A 251 -0.73 -30.34 26.77
C VAL A 251 -0.48 -28.84 26.87
N MET A 252 -0.13 -28.34 28.06
CA MET A 252 0.18 -26.93 28.28
C MET A 252 1.37 -26.44 27.46
N MET A 253 2.45 -27.24 27.35
CA MET A 253 3.59 -26.88 26.51
C MET A 253 3.20 -26.80 25.02
N ARG A 254 2.38 -27.75 24.53
CA ARG A 254 1.93 -27.76 23.13
C ARG A 254 0.99 -26.60 22.80
N ILE A 255 0.01 -26.34 23.65
CA ILE A 255 -0.93 -25.24 23.49
C ILE A 255 -0.21 -23.90 23.48
N ASN A 256 0.69 -23.66 24.44
CA ASN A 256 1.46 -22.42 24.49
C ASN A 256 2.30 -22.22 23.21
N ARG A 257 2.94 -23.30 22.71
CA ARG A 257 3.70 -23.24 21.45
C ARG A 257 2.79 -22.94 20.25
N MET A 258 1.63 -23.57 20.16
CA MET A 258 0.69 -23.35 19.05
C MET A 258 0.16 -21.92 19.04
N LEU A 259 -0.24 -21.40 20.21
CA LEU A 259 -0.69 -20.03 20.35
C LEU A 259 0.42 -19.02 19.99
N GLN A 260 1.65 -19.29 20.41
CA GLN A 260 2.81 -18.48 20.04
C GLN A 260 3.04 -18.49 18.52
N LEU A 261 2.97 -19.66 17.88
CA LEU A 261 3.15 -19.79 16.43
C LEU A 261 2.05 -19.08 15.65
N SER A 262 0.78 -19.25 16.08
CA SER A 262 -0.36 -18.56 15.48
C SER A 262 -0.18 -17.04 15.50
N ARG A 263 0.20 -16.49 16.67
CA ARG A 263 0.49 -15.05 16.81
C ARG A 263 1.64 -14.58 15.92
N LEU A 264 2.74 -15.32 15.88
CA LEU A 264 3.89 -14.98 15.02
C LEU A 264 3.49 -14.95 13.54
N GLN A 265 2.67 -15.91 13.11
CA GLN A 265 2.18 -15.97 11.74
C GLN A 265 1.29 -14.76 11.41
N THR A 266 0.35 -14.41 12.29
CA THR A 266 -0.51 -13.23 12.11
C THR A 266 0.32 -11.94 12.06
N ASN A 267 1.32 -11.79 12.95
CA ASN A 267 2.19 -10.61 12.98
C ASN A 267 3.02 -10.50 11.69
N LEU A 268 3.56 -11.62 11.19
CA LEU A 268 4.32 -11.64 9.95
C LEU A 268 3.46 -11.28 8.74
N GLN A 269 2.23 -11.81 8.66
CA GLN A 269 1.28 -11.45 7.60
C GLN A 269 0.96 -9.95 7.62
N HIS A 270 0.79 -9.37 8.82
CA HIS A 270 0.60 -7.94 8.98
C HIS A 270 1.84 -7.14 8.52
N GLU A 271 3.04 -7.54 8.94
CA GLU A 271 4.27 -6.87 8.53
C GLU A 271 4.45 -6.88 6.99
N VAL A 272 4.20 -8.03 6.36
CA VAL A 272 4.25 -8.16 4.90
C VAL A 272 3.24 -7.24 4.22
N TYR A 273 2.01 -7.18 4.75
CA TYR A 273 0.97 -6.29 4.23
C TYR A 273 1.38 -4.81 4.34
N MET A 274 1.88 -4.41 5.51
CA MET A 274 2.30 -3.02 5.78
C MET A 274 3.49 -2.62 4.91
N ARG A 275 4.50 -3.49 4.76
CA ARG A 275 5.65 -3.27 3.86
C ARG A 275 5.20 -3.13 2.42
N THR A 276 4.33 -4.01 1.94
CA THR A 276 3.80 -3.97 0.57
C THR A 276 3.05 -2.65 0.30
N LYS A 277 2.25 -2.19 1.26
CA LYS A 277 1.56 -0.91 1.17
C LYS A 277 2.53 0.27 1.14
N ALA A 278 3.51 0.30 2.06
CA ALA A 278 4.52 1.34 2.12
C ALA A 278 5.36 1.41 0.84
N ASP A 279 5.73 0.27 0.26
CA ASP A 279 6.46 0.20 -1.01
C ASP A 279 5.62 0.74 -2.17
N LYS A 280 4.32 0.43 -2.22
CA LYS A 280 3.41 0.99 -3.22
C LYS A 280 3.31 2.51 -3.10
N GLU A 281 3.14 3.04 -1.89
CA GLU A 281 3.09 4.48 -1.65
C GLU A 281 4.41 5.17 -2.01
N LYS A 282 5.55 4.55 -1.68
CA LYS A 282 6.88 5.03 -2.03
C LYS A 282 7.09 5.06 -3.54
N ASN A 283 6.72 3.99 -4.25
CA ASN A 283 6.82 3.92 -5.70
C ASN A 283 5.95 4.99 -6.37
N GLN A 284 4.73 5.22 -5.86
CA GLN A 284 3.88 6.30 -6.37
C GLN A 284 4.50 7.68 -6.15
N ARG A 285 5.12 7.93 -4.99
CA ARG A 285 5.84 9.19 -4.73
C ARG A 285 7.01 9.39 -5.69
N ILE A 286 7.77 8.33 -5.98
CA ILE A 286 8.87 8.38 -6.94
C ILE A 286 8.36 8.70 -8.35
N ALA A 287 7.27 8.04 -8.79
CA ALA A 287 6.66 8.30 -10.09
C ALA A 287 6.19 9.77 -10.20
N ASN A 288 5.48 10.27 -9.19
CA ASN A 288 5.02 11.67 -9.15
C ASN A 288 6.19 12.67 -9.14
N LEU A 289 7.28 12.35 -8.44
CA LEU A 289 8.48 13.19 -8.42
C LEU A 289 9.15 13.21 -9.81
N LEU A 290 9.21 12.06 -10.49
CA LEU A 290 9.74 11.99 -11.85
C LEU A 290 8.92 12.86 -12.81
N ASP A 291 7.60 12.75 -12.79
CA ASP A 291 6.68 13.62 -13.55
C ASP A 291 6.99 15.11 -13.31
N GLN A 292 7.06 15.51 -12.04
CA GLN A 292 7.32 16.91 -11.66
C GLN A 292 8.68 17.41 -12.11
N VAL A 293 9.72 16.58 -12.02
CA VAL A 293 11.08 16.92 -12.45
C VAL A 293 11.14 17.05 -13.96
N VAL A 294 10.55 16.12 -14.73
CA VAL A 294 10.52 16.19 -16.18
C VAL A 294 9.74 17.41 -16.67
N ASP A 295 8.58 17.70 -16.08
CA ASP A 295 7.80 18.89 -16.40
C ASP A 295 8.59 20.19 -16.10
N ALA A 296 9.30 20.25 -14.97
CA ALA A 296 10.14 21.39 -14.61
C ALA A 296 11.32 21.59 -15.57
N LEU A 297 11.95 20.50 -16.03
CA LEU A 297 12.99 20.54 -17.05
C LEU A 297 12.42 21.04 -18.38
N GLY A 298 11.27 20.52 -18.82
CA GLY A 298 10.56 21.00 -20.01
C GLY A 298 10.32 22.51 -19.97
N ARG A 299 9.82 23.03 -18.85
CA ARG A 299 9.61 24.49 -18.67
C ARG A 299 10.91 25.29 -18.66
N THR A 300 12.01 24.70 -18.20
CA THR A 300 13.32 25.33 -18.21
C THR A 300 13.86 25.46 -19.64
N ILE A 301 13.64 24.44 -20.48
CA ILE A 301 13.94 24.49 -21.93
C ILE A 301 13.13 25.62 -22.57
N ASP A 302 11.82 25.64 -22.34
CA ASP A 302 10.92 26.64 -22.91
C ASP A 302 11.23 28.07 -22.41
N ALA A 303 11.88 28.24 -21.26
CA ALA A 303 12.30 29.55 -20.76
C ALA A 303 13.58 30.08 -21.45
N LYS A 304 14.40 29.19 -22.02
CA LYS A 304 15.63 29.54 -22.75
C LYS A 304 15.31 30.19 -24.11
N ASP A 305 14.24 29.72 -24.75
CA ASP A 305 13.75 30.22 -26.03
C ASP A 305 12.42 30.97 -25.82
N LYS A 306 12.47 32.30 -25.96
CA LYS A 306 11.32 33.19 -25.69
C LYS A 306 10.10 32.90 -26.57
N TYR A 307 10.25 32.15 -27.67
CA TYR A 307 9.19 31.86 -28.62
C TYR A 307 8.54 30.48 -28.42
N THR A 308 9.03 29.67 -27.48
CA THR A 308 8.55 28.29 -27.26
C THR A 308 7.84 28.08 -25.92
N LYS A 309 7.26 29.13 -25.33
CA LYS A 309 6.58 28.98 -24.03
C LYS A 309 5.42 27.96 -24.10
N GLY A 310 5.56 26.86 -23.35
CA GLY A 310 4.57 25.78 -23.31
C GLY A 310 4.56 24.92 -24.57
N HIS A 311 5.58 25.04 -25.43
CA HIS A 311 5.75 24.24 -26.64
C HIS A 311 5.94 22.77 -26.29
N SER A 312 6.89 22.48 -25.40
CA SER A 312 7.23 21.11 -25.00
C SER A 312 6.01 20.38 -24.41
N GLU A 313 5.20 21.07 -23.60
CA GLU A 313 3.95 20.52 -23.03
C GLU A 313 2.91 20.22 -24.12
N ARG A 314 2.78 21.07 -25.16
CA ARG A 314 1.84 20.85 -26.27
C ARG A 314 2.29 19.71 -27.18
N VAL A 315 3.57 19.66 -27.55
CA VAL A 315 4.14 18.55 -28.32
C VAL A 315 3.92 17.22 -27.61
N ALA A 316 4.19 17.16 -26.30
CA ALA A 316 3.93 15.96 -25.52
C ALA A 316 2.45 15.58 -25.51
N LYS A 317 1.54 16.56 -25.40
CA LYS A 317 0.09 16.32 -25.49
C LYS A 317 -0.30 15.70 -26.83
N TYR A 318 0.17 16.25 -27.96
CA TYR A 318 -0.17 15.72 -29.28
C TYR A 318 0.46 14.35 -29.51
N ALA A 319 1.71 14.13 -29.08
CA ALA A 319 2.38 12.84 -29.18
C ALA A 319 1.61 11.75 -28.39
N VAL A 320 1.12 12.08 -27.18
CA VAL A 320 0.25 11.19 -26.39
C VAL A 320 -1.06 10.90 -27.10
N MET A 321 -1.68 11.88 -27.77
CA MET A 321 -2.91 11.66 -28.54
C MET A 321 -2.69 10.70 -29.71
N ILE A 322 -1.57 10.85 -30.42
CA ILE A 322 -1.18 9.94 -31.50
C ILE A 322 -0.95 8.53 -30.95
N ALA A 323 -0.16 8.39 -29.87
CA ALA A 323 0.15 7.11 -29.23
C ALA A 323 -1.12 6.37 -28.73
N LYS A 324 -2.05 7.09 -28.11
CA LYS A 324 -3.33 6.53 -27.67
C LYS A 324 -4.17 6.02 -28.83
N LYS A 325 -4.20 6.74 -29.95
CA LYS A 325 -4.96 6.35 -31.14
C LYS A 325 -4.31 5.20 -31.90
N LEU A 326 -2.98 5.04 -31.78
CA LEU A 326 -2.23 3.88 -32.27
C LEU A 326 -2.51 2.61 -31.44
N GLY A 327 -2.92 2.75 -30.18
CA GLY A 327 -3.18 1.64 -29.26
C GLY A 327 -1.97 1.25 -28.40
N CYS A 328 -1.04 2.18 -28.16
CA CYS A 328 0.08 1.97 -27.23
C CYS A 328 -0.42 1.71 -25.80
N ASP A 329 0.35 0.95 -25.03
CA ASP A 329 0.10 0.77 -23.60
C ASP A 329 0.54 2.00 -22.76
N GLU A 330 0.18 2.01 -21.48
CA GLU A 330 0.46 3.16 -20.59
C GLU A 330 1.97 3.40 -20.37
N GLU A 331 2.80 2.37 -20.41
CA GLU A 331 4.26 2.50 -20.26
C GLU A 331 4.86 3.18 -21.50
N GLN A 332 4.45 2.75 -22.69
CA GLN A 332 4.82 3.35 -23.97
C GLN A 332 4.34 4.81 -24.07
N ILE A 333 3.10 5.09 -23.67
CA ILE A 333 2.54 6.45 -23.67
C ILE A 333 3.35 7.36 -22.73
N THR A 334 3.70 6.87 -21.54
CA THR A 334 4.50 7.62 -20.57
C THR A 334 5.91 7.90 -21.09
N ALA A 335 6.57 6.91 -21.71
CA ALA A 335 7.86 7.10 -22.35
C ALA A 335 7.81 8.16 -23.46
N ILE A 336 6.80 8.09 -24.34
CA ILE A 336 6.58 9.08 -25.41
C ILE A 336 6.35 10.47 -24.83
N LYS A 337 5.53 10.60 -23.78
CA LYS A 337 5.27 11.88 -23.10
C LYS A 337 6.58 12.51 -22.62
N TYR A 338 7.41 11.76 -21.89
CA TYR A 338 8.66 12.28 -21.34
C TYR A 338 9.70 12.59 -22.41
N ALA A 339 9.82 11.70 -23.40
CA ALA A 339 10.70 11.92 -24.55
C ALA A 339 10.31 13.18 -25.32
N ALA A 340 9.00 13.42 -25.51
CA ALA A 340 8.49 14.63 -26.14
C ALA A 340 8.74 15.90 -25.30
N LEU A 341 8.62 15.84 -23.97
CA LEU A 341 8.90 16.99 -23.09
C LEU A 341 10.38 17.41 -23.14
N LEU A 342 11.28 16.47 -23.40
CA LEU A 342 12.73 16.66 -23.33
C LEU A 342 13.43 16.71 -24.69
N HIS A 343 12.70 16.56 -25.80
CA HIS A 343 13.29 16.46 -27.15
C HIS A 343 14.21 17.64 -27.49
N ASP A 344 13.88 18.83 -26.98
CA ASP A 344 14.58 20.08 -27.25
C ASP A 344 15.60 20.49 -26.17
N ILE A 345 15.93 19.61 -25.21
CA ILE A 345 16.81 19.93 -24.06
C ILE A 345 18.18 20.51 -24.46
N GLY A 346 18.68 20.13 -25.64
CA GLY A 346 19.94 20.64 -26.17
C GLY A 346 19.93 22.14 -26.49
N LYS A 347 18.77 22.79 -26.59
CA LYS A 347 18.67 24.25 -26.78
C LYS A 347 19.33 25.04 -25.64
N ILE A 348 19.46 24.44 -24.46
CA ILE A 348 20.21 25.04 -23.32
C ILE A 348 21.67 25.34 -23.70
N GLY A 349 22.28 24.52 -24.58
CA GLY A 349 23.64 24.71 -25.06
C GLY A 349 23.80 25.74 -26.19
N ILE A 350 22.70 26.34 -26.68
CA ILE A 350 22.74 27.32 -27.77
C ILE A 350 22.88 28.75 -27.18
N PRO A 351 23.76 29.61 -27.75
CA PRO A 351 23.92 31.00 -27.31
C PRO A 351 22.62 31.81 -27.37
N ASP A 352 22.41 32.68 -26.37
CA ASP A 352 21.19 33.47 -26.24
C ASP A 352 20.99 34.44 -27.39
N GLU A 353 22.08 35.00 -27.92
CA GLU A 353 22.06 35.93 -29.05
C GLU A 353 21.60 35.27 -30.35
N ILE A 354 21.71 33.94 -30.45
CA ILE A 354 21.31 33.16 -31.62
C ILE A 354 19.88 32.65 -31.44
N ILE A 355 19.58 31.99 -30.31
CA ILE A 355 18.27 31.35 -30.10
C ILE A 355 17.13 32.39 -29.99
N ASN A 356 17.41 33.59 -29.47
CA ASN A 356 16.42 34.65 -29.27
C ASN A 356 16.52 35.79 -30.30
N LYS A 357 17.19 35.57 -31.45
CA LYS A 357 17.36 36.59 -32.49
C LYS A 357 16.02 36.94 -33.15
N PRO A 358 15.65 38.23 -33.26
CA PRO A 358 14.38 38.63 -33.87
C PRO A 358 14.39 38.57 -35.41
N GLU A 359 15.56 38.72 -36.04
CA GLU A 359 15.70 38.56 -37.49
C GLU A 359 15.96 37.11 -37.91
N SER A 360 15.78 36.81 -39.19
CA SER A 360 16.15 35.52 -39.77
C SER A 360 17.61 35.18 -39.50
N LEU A 361 17.85 33.93 -39.10
CA LEU A 361 19.19 33.39 -38.90
C LEU A 361 19.95 33.31 -40.23
N THR A 362 21.24 33.63 -40.19
CA THR A 362 22.17 33.32 -41.29
C THR A 362 22.44 31.81 -41.34
N ASP A 363 22.93 31.29 -42.47
CA ASP A 363 23.25 29.86 -42.60
C ASP A 363 24.22 29.35 -41.53
N LYS A 364 25.16 30.20 -41.09
CA LYS A 364 26.11 29.88 -40.02
C LYS A 364 25.45 29.80 -38.65
N GLU A 365 24.56 30.75 -38.34
CA GLU A 365 23.80 30.75 -37.08
C GLU A 365 22.81 29.58 -37.05
N TYR A 366 22.19 29.27 -38.18
CA TYR A 366 21.29 28.12 -38.33
C TYR A 366 22.03 26.79 -38.14
N ALA A 367 23.27 26.67 -38.64
CA ALA A 367 24.11 25.50 -38.38
C ALA A 367 24.43 25.31 -36.89
N ILE A 368 24.55 26.40 -36.11
CA ILE A 368 24.73 26.32 -34.65
C ILE A 368 23.45 25.80 -33.99
N VAL A 369 22.27 26.31 -34.38
CA VAL A 369 20.99 25.80 -33.86
C VAL A 369 20.81 24.31 -34.18
N LYS A 370 21.21 23.85 -35.38
CA LYS A 370 21.16 22.44 -35.77
C LYS A 370 22.03 21.50 -34.92
N ALA A 371 22.89 22.01 -34.04
CA ALA A 371 23.66 21.20 -33.11
C ALA A 371 22.86 20.74 -31.88
N HIS A 372 21.72 21.36 -31.57
CA HIS A 372 20.96 21.04 -30.36
C HIS A 372 20.49 19.57 -30.26
N PRO A 373 20.18 18.82 -31.33
CA PRO A 373 19.82 17.41 -31.17
C PRO A 373 20.99 16.58 -30.63
N VAL A 374 22.21 16.86 -31.09
CA VAL A 374 23.42 16.19 -30.63
C VAL A 374 23.70 16.53 -29.17
N LEU A 375 23.66 17.82 -28.82
CA LEU A 375 23.84 18.29 -27.44
C LEU A 375 22.78 17.72 -26.50
N GLY A 376 21.52 17.65 -26.94
CA GLY A 376 20.43 17.09 -26.16
C GLY A 376 20.64 15.60 -25.89
N ALA A 377 21.06 14.86 -26.91
CA ALA A 377 21.41 13.45 -26.79
C ALA A 377 22.57 13.23 -25.80
N GLU A 378 23.61 14.09 -25.83
CA GLU A 378 24.72 14.04 -24.87
C GLU A 378 24.27 14.29 -23.43
N ILE A 379 23.39 15.27 -23.22
CA ILE A 379 22.81 15.57 -21.89
C ILE A 379 22.02 14.38 -21.35
N LEU A 380 21.27 13.70 -22.22
CA LEU A 380 20.33 12.64 -21.83
C LEU A 380 20.92 11.23 -21.86
N GLN A 381 22.16 11.05 -22.33
CA GLN A 381 22.78 9.73 -22.55
C GLN A 381 22.79 8.82 -21.31
N GLY A 382 22.83 9.40 -20.10
CA GLY A 382 22.83 8.65 -18.84
C GLY A 382 21.45 8.26 -18.30
N ILE A 383 20.36 8.72 -18.90
CA ILE A 383 19.00 8.50 -18.38
C ILE A 383 18.45 7.20 -18.94
N THR A 384 18.39 6.17 -18.09
CA THR A 384 17.82 4.85 -18.45
C THR A 384 16.36 4.69 -18.04
N ALA A 385 15.87 5.53 -17.11
CA ALA A 385 14.52 5.45 -16.56
C ALA A 385 13.42 5.91 -17.55
N VAL A 386 13.81 6.57 -18.65
CA VAL A 386 12.89 7.03 -19.70
C VAL A 386 13.35 6.42 -21.03
N PRO A 387 12.78 5.29 -21.45
CA PRO A 387 13.13 4.66 -22.71
C PRO A 387 12.93 5.61 -23.90
N GLY A 388 13.89 5.67 -24.83
CA GLY A 388 13.76 6.48 -26.04
C GLY A 388 14.09 7.96 -25.89
N VAL A 389 14.41 8.44 -24.69
CA VAL A 389 14.65 9.88 -24.44
C VAL A 389 15.88 10.39 -25.19
N TYR A 390 16.92 9.56 -25.30
CA TYR A 390 18.12 9.86 -26.07
C TYR A 390 17.80 9.99 -27.57
N GLU A 391 17.07 9.02 -28.11
CA GLU A 391 16.69 8.96 -29.51
C GLU A 391 15.76 10.11 -29.89
N ALA A 392 14.81 10.47 -29.02
CA ALA A 392 13.95 11.62 -29.22
C ALA A 392 14.76 12.91 -29.32
N ALA A 393 15.68 13.15 -28.39
CA ALA A 393 16.51 14.34 -28.46
C ALA A 393 17.43 14.33 -29.69
N ARG A 394 18.03 13.19 -30.03
CA ARG A 394 18.98 13.09 -31.14
C ARG A 394 18.32 13.20 -32.51
N TRP A 395 17.16 12.59 -32.69
CA TRP A 395 16.61 12.28 -34.01
C TRP A 395 15.23 12.88 -34.30
N HIS A 396 14.65 13.72 -33.43
CA HIS A 396 13.34 14.34 -33.70
C HIS A 396 13.31 15.22 -34.97
N HIS A 397 14.48 15.64 -35.48
CA HIS A 397 14.63 16.36 -36.75
C HIS A 397 15.06 15.47 -37.94
N GLU A 398 15.16 14.16 -37.73
CA GLU A 398 15.28 13.22 -38.84
C GLU A 398 13.98 13.21 -39.65
N ARG A 399 14.10 12.96 -40.95
CA ARG A 399 12.97 12.93 -41.88
C ARG A 399 12.78 11.52 -42.38
N TYR A 400 11.54 11.12 -42.62
CA TYR A 400 11.22 9.78 -43.12
C TYR A 400 11.94 9.45 -44.44
N ASP A 401 12.21 10.44 -45.28
CA ASP A 401 12.98 10.35 -46.55
C ASP A 401 14.51 10.32 -46.40
N GLY A 402 15.06 10.46 -45.19
CA GLY A 402 16.50 10.49 -44.95
C GLY A 402 17.17 11.85 -45.20
N LEU A 403 16.42 12.90 -45.54
CA LEU A 403 16.95 14.24 -45.77
C LEU A 403 17.03 15.09 -44.49
N GLY A 404 16.81 14.47 -43.33
CA GLY A 404 16.86 15.10 -42.02
C GLY A 404 18.28 15.26 -41.46
N TYR A 405 18.36 15.58 -40.18
CA TYR A 405 19.61 15.74 -39.45
C TYR A 405 19.41 15.25 -38.01
N PRO A 406 20.49 14.91 -37.26
CA PRO A 406 21.91 15.05 -37.58
C PRO A 406 22.57 13.90 -38.35
N ASP A 407 21.98 12.70 -38.33
CA ASP A 407 22.60 11.47 -38.80
C ASP A 407 22.07 10.99 -40.16
N GLY A 408 20.97 11.56 -40.66
CA GLY A 408 20.36 11.22 -41.95
C GLY A 408 19.66 9.87 -41.95
N LYS A 409 19.00 9.53 -40.83
CA LYS A 409 18.24 8.28 -40.68
C LYS A 409 17.00 8.29 -41.57
N GLN A 410 16.64 7.13 -42.09
CA GLN A 410 15.56 6.99 -43.05
C GLN A 410 14.52 5.95 -42.62
N GLY A 411 13.25 6.23 -42.87
CA GLY A 411 12.16 5.27 -42.75
C GLY A 411 12.07 4.64 -41.37
N MET A 412 12.20 3.32 -41.32
CA MET A 412 12.10 2.50 -40.10
C MET A 412 13.37 2.50 -39.23
N ASP A 413 14.47 3.10 -39.69
CA ASP A 413 15.67 3.27 -38.86
C ASP A 413 15.50 4.37 -37.81
N ILE A 414 14.44 5.18 -37.94
CA ILE A 414 13.98 6.16 -36.96
C ILE A 414 12.96 5.46 -36.05
N PRO A 415 13.19 5.41 -34.72
CA PRO A 415 12.26 4.75 -33.80
C PRO A 415 10.85 5.36 -33.84
N ASP A 416 9.83 4.54 -33.59
CA ASP A 416 8.41 4.96 -33.60
C ASP A 416 8.15 6.20 -32.75
N LEU A 417 8.67 6.21 -31.51
CA LEU A 417 8.52 7.34 -30.59
C LEU A 417 9.03 8.66 -31.18
N VAL A 418 10.14 8.61 -31.93
CA VAL A 418 10.76 9.78 -32.55
C VAL A 418 9.88 10.26 -33.70
N ARG A 419 9.41 9.34 -34.56
CA ARG A 419 8.53 9.68 -35.68
C ARG A 419 7.19 10.26 -35.22
N ILE A 420 6.65 9.77 -34.10
CA ILE A 420 5.47 10.35 -33.44
C ILE A 420 5.76 11.79 -32.99
N ILE A 421 6.89 12.01 -32.29
CA ILE A 421 7.30 13.34 -31.80
C ILE A 421 7.52 14.31 -32.96
N SER A 422 8.15 13.90 -34.06
CA SER A 422 8.38 14.75 -35.23
C SER A 422 7.08 15.26 -35.87
N VAL A 423 6.03 14.43 -35.91
CA VAL A 423 4.70 14.85 -36.39
C VAL A 423 4.05 15.84 -35.42
N ALA A 424 4.13 15.54 -34.11
CA ALA A 424 3.59 16.40 -33.05
C ALA A 424 4.27 17.79 -33.01
N ASP A 425 5.59 17.83 -33.12
CA ASP A 425 6.38 19.07 -33.16
C ASP A 425 6.07 19.91 -34.40
N ALA A 426 5.98 19.28 -35.57
CA ALA A 426 5.60 19.99 -36.79
C ALA A 426 4.18 20.58 -36.70
N TYR A 427 3.24 19.86 -36.10
CA TYR A 427 1.88 20.38 -35.87
C TYR A 427 1.89 21.59 -34.93
N ASP A 428 2.57 21.51 -33.79
CA ASP A 428 2.67 22.63 -32.86
C ASP A 428 3.35 23.85 -33.50
N SER A 429 4.43 23.60 -34.24
CA SER A 429 5.19 24.60 -34.98
C SER A 429 4.35 25.37 -36.01
N MET A 430 3.37 24.73 -36.65
CA MET A 430 2.48 25.36 -37.62
C MET A 430 1.28 26.09 -37.00
N THR A 431 0.88 25.68 -35.79
CA THR A 431 -0.31 26.20 -35.11
C THR A 431 -0.02 27.27 -34.05
N SER A 432 1.25 27.43 -33.66
CA SER A 432 1.71 28.45 -32.69
C SER A 432 2.17 29.76 -33.35
N ILE A 433 2.19 30.87 -32.60
CA ILE A 433 2.74 32.16 -33.09
C ILE A 433 4.26 32.15 -32.95
N ARG A 434 4.99 32.53 -34.01
CA ARG A 434 6.46 32.72 -33.95
C ARG A 434 6.86 34.12 -34.45
N ALA A 435 8.06 34.56 -34.10
CA ALA A 435 8.60 35.90 -34.43
C ALA A 435 8.43 36.32 -35.90
N TYR A 436 8.47 35.35 -36.82
CA TYR A 436 8.52 35.54 -38.27
C TYR A 436 7.30 34.97 -39.02
N ARG A 437 6.27 34.44 -38.33
CA ARG A 437 5.11 33.80 -38.99
C ARG A 437 3.82 33.91 -38.17
N GLU A 438 2.74 34.33 -38.84
CA GLU A 438 1.38 34.24 -38.29
C GLU A 438 0.85 32.79 -38.29
N ARG A 439 -0.13 32.49 -37.42
CA ARG A 439 -0.73 31.16 -37.27
C ARG A 439 -1.37 30.68 -38.59
N MET A 440 -1.16 29.41 -38.95
CA MET A 440 -1.82 28.79 -40.10
C MET A 440 -3.28 28.40 -39.76
N THR A 441 -4.15 28.39 -40.77
CA THR A 441 -5.51 27.85 -40.60
C THR A 441 -5.45 26.32 -40.50
N GLN A 442 -6.41 25.71 -39.80
CA GLN A 442 -6.48 24.25 -39.63
C GLN A 442 -6.44 23.50 -40.97
N ALA A 443 -7.14 24.00 -41.99
CA ALA A 443 -7.15 23.43 -43.33
C ALA A 443 -5.76 23.47 -43.99
N MET A 444 -4.99 24.54 -43.78
CA MET A 444 -3.62 24.65 -44.29
C MET A 444 -2.66 23.71 -43.55
N VAL A 445 -2.80 23.59 -42.22
CA VAL A 445 -1.98 22.67 -41.41
C VAL A 445 -2.23 21.22 -41.83
N ARG A 446 -3.51 20.84 -41.98
CA ARG A 446 -3.90 19.52 -42.48
C ARG A 446 -3.28 19.22 -43.85
N ALA A 447 -3.40 20.16 -44.79
CA ALA A 447 -2.86 20.02 -46.14
C ALA A 447 -1.32 19.90 -46.15
N GLU A 448 -0.62 20.59 -45.25
CA GLU A 448 0.84 20.51 -45.16
C GLU A 448 1.30 19.15 -44.59
N ILE A 449 0.59 18.61 -43.57
CA ILE A 449 0.87 17.27 -43.06
C ILE A 449 0.64 16.22 -44.14
N GLU A 450 -0.48 16.31 -44.87
CA GLU A 450 -0.82 15.41 -45.98
C GLU A 450 0.25 15.44 -47.08
N LYS A 451 0.73 16.63 -47.45
CA LYS A 451 1.82 16.81 -48.42
C LYS A 451 3.15 16.24 -47.93
N GLY A 452 3.41 16.30 -46.61
CA GLY A 452 4.62 15.78 -45.98
C GLY A 452 4.65 14.27 -45.77
N MET A 453 3.54 13.55 -46.00
CA MET A 453 3.44 12.10 -45.82
C MET A 453 4.44 11.34 -46.71
N GLY A 454 5.18 10.41 -46.12
CA GLY A 454 6.17 9.59 -46.81
C GLY A 454 7.45 10.33 -47.18
N THR A 455 7.55 11.63 -46.88
CA THR A 455 8.76 12.42 -47.06
C THR A 455 9.26 12.94 -45.70
N GLN A 456 8.63 13.98 -45.17
CA GLN A 456 8.97 14.50 -43.84
C GLN A 456 8.46 13.57 -42.75
N PHE A 457 7.25 13.04 -42.91
CA PHE A 457 6.53 12.33 -41.87
C PHE A 457 6.31 10.86 -42.23
N ASP A 458 6.31 10.01 -41.22
CA ASP A 458 5.81 8.64 -41.36
C ASP A 458 4.34 8.67 -41.79
N PRO A 459 3.96 7.99 -42.88
CA PRO A 459 2.57 7.94 -43.34
C PRO A 459 1.57 7.47 -42.26
N ILE A 460 1.97 6.55 -41.37
CA ILE A 460 1.09 6.00 -40.33
C ILE A 460 0.74 7.09 -39.30
N PHE A 461 1.76 7.75 -38.75
CA PHE A 461 1.55 8.76 -37.70
C PHE A 461 0.98 10.06 -38.24
N ALA A 462 1.35 10.43 -39.47
CA ALA A 462 0.74 11.57 -40.16
C ALA A 462 -0.77 11.35 -40.40
N ASN A 463 -1.19 10.15 -40.81
CA ASN A 463 -2.60 9.84 -40.98
C ASN A 463 -3.37 9.91 -39.66
N ILE A 464 -2.81 9.36 -38.57
CA ILE A 464 -3.41 9.48 -37.23
C ILE A 464 -3.58 10.94 -36.82
N MET A 465 -2.58 11.78 -37.11
CA MET A 465 -2.64 13.22 -36.81
C MET A 465 -3.71 13.92 -37.65
N ILE A 466 -3.85 13.61 -38.94
CA ILE A 466 -4.94 14.12 -39.79
C ILE A 466 -6.29 13.74 -39.20
N ASP A 467 -6.48 12.49 -38.77
CA ASP A 467 -7.74 12.07 -38.15
C ASP A 467 -8.00 12.79 -36.81
N ILE A 468 -6.96 13.19 -36.07
CA ILE A 468 -7.08 14.02 -34.86
C ILE A 468 -7.53 15.43 -35.24
N ILE A 469 -6.91 16.03 -36.26
CA ILE A 469 -7.23 17.37 -36.76
C ILE A 469 -8.67 17.42 -37.27
N ASP A 470 -9.09 16.44 -38.07
CA ASP A 470 -10.45 16.35 -38.63
C ASP A 470 -11.52 16.14 -37.53
N GLY A 471 -11.12 15.58 -36.38
CA GLY A 471 -11.96 15.46 -35.18
C GLY A 471 -12.10 16.75 -34.36
N ASP A 472 -11.14 17.67 -34.45
CA ASP A 472 -11.12 18.95 -33.71
C ASP A 472 -11.94 20.02 -34.43
N LYS A 473 -13.27 19.85 -34.42
CA LYS A 473 -14.22 20.71 -35.18
C LYS A 473 -14.23 22.17 -34.73
N ASP A 474 -13.88 22.43 -33.47
CA ASP A 474 -13.88 23.76 -32.87
C ASP A 474 -12.47 24.40 -32.83
N PHE A 475 -11.48 23.70 -33.40
CA PHE A 475 -10.06 24.08 -33.46
C PHE A 475 -9.48 24.47 -32.08
N GLU A 476 -9.82 23.68 -31.07
CA GLU A 476 -9.43 23.90 -29.68
C GLU A 476 -8.02 23.43 -29.37
N LEU A 477 -7.43 22.59 -30.23
CA LEU A 477 -6.11 22.01 -29.99
C LEU A 477 -4.97 23.02 -30.17
N ARG A 478 -5.19 24.19 -30.77
CA ARG A 478 -4.14 25.20 -31.00
C ARG A 478 -3.66 25.89 -29.72
N GLU A 479 -2.49 26.52 -29.80
CA GLU A 479 -2.06 27.52 -28.82
C GLU A 479 -3.12 28.63 -28.71
N LYS A 480 -3.62 28.89 -27.50
CA LYS A 480 -4.64 29.94 -27.26
C LYS A 480 -4.00 31.31 -27.28
#